data_AF-A0ABD3PHQ0-F1
#
_entry.id   AF-A0ABD3PHQ0-F1
#
_cell.length_a   1.000
_cell.length_b   1.000
_cell.length_c   1.000
_cell.angle_alpha   90.00
_cell.angle_beta   90.00
_cell.angle_gamma   90.00
#
_symmetry.space_group_name_H-M   'P 1'
#
loop_
_entity.id
_entity.type
_entity.pdbx_description
1 polymer ?
#
loop_
_entity_poly.entity_id
_entity_poly.type
_entity_poly.pdbx_seq_one_letter_code
_entity_poly.pdbx_strand_id
1 'polypeptide(L)'
;MIRLLITAYILALSSIASCRAFLTTSSIRPNDVPLSPLKSKSGSTPLETNDSSSSSSPHPSKPTSLLHRIRSKLLHPPTIRGSHYANTSILTPSDAARAVDVAPTWEASKAVWQTAWRAHRSLLPLLHYRLWDGCEMKDSKLALAVLWWKALAGNDASSPVYDHGLSYDLLPSITRTIVHPAFCRLYPRLHHANVEIRTAYLDKAVASIISTICNQTYNSTATCEPATTANDMSQSTTISSTQAPINIRLIIMGGGYDTRSFKLIEHHLMHSDNPPSELVQQQERRFSIIWSKLFRNKKSNPLNVLPSSERYNLQCYELDLPEVVATKRKLIESRLSRRRPWFKSTTTEMATMSNPILLEADLNNLNQTQSLLEHILSCNSTGNKDESNSPTVNIILFEGVMIYLDKGVPHALLEMCSRVLKQHHSNTTTTINNDGNGSCNYLCFADRLDNIPGGDVELAKAEMKSTGWVLQDWLSKPGLARHMGYADLR
;
A
#
# COMPACT_ATOMS: atom_id res chain seq x y z
N MET A 1 -3.93 -6.02 35.74
CA MET A 1 -2.68 -5.92 34.95
C MET A 1 -2.89 -5.37 33.53
N ILE A 2 -3.72 -5.97 32.66
CA ILE A 2 -3.92 -5.51 31.26
C ILE A 2 -4.48 -4.07 31.19
N ARG A 3 -5.49 -3.74 32.01
CA ARG A 3 -5.99 -2.36 32.13
C ARG A 3 -4.90 -1.38 32.58
N LEU A 4 -4.02 -1.78 33.49
CA LEU A 4 -2.87 -0.97 33.92
C LEU A 4 -1.85 -0.79 32.79
N LEU A 5 -1.60 -1.80 31.96
CA LEU A 5 -0.73 -1.68 30.79
C LEU A 5 -1.34 -0.81 29.69
N ILE A 6 -2.65 -0.93 29.42
CA ILE A 6 -3.39 -0.05 28.50
C ILE A 6 -3.33 1.39 29.01
N THR A 7 -3.66 1.60 30.29
CA THR A 7 -3.63 2.92 30.91
C THR A 7 -2.20 3.47 30.94
N ALA A 8 -1.18 2.68 31.27
CA ALA A 8 0.20 3.12 31.23
C ALA A 8 0.67 3.44 29.80
N TYR A 9 0.20 2.69 28.80
CA TYR A 9 0.48 2.96 27.39
C TYR A 9 -0.18 4.24 26.91
N ILE A 10 -1.47 4.39 27.17
CA ILE A 10 -2.24 5.59 26.87
C ILE A 10 -1.65 6.77 27.63
N LEU A 11 -1.35 6.65 28.93
CA LEU A 11 -0.73 7.71 29.71
C LEU A 11 0.69 8.02 29.25
N ALA A 12 1.49 7.05 28.80
CA ALA A 12 2.80 7.31 28.23
C ALA A 12 2.67 8.10 26.91
N LEU A 13 1.72 7.73 26.05
CA LEU A 13 1.45 8.45 24.80
C LEU A 13 0.77 9.81 25.02
N SER A 14 -0.11 9.91 26.01
CA SER A 14 -0.84 11.12 26.37
C SER A 14 0.00 12.08 27.19
N SER A 15 0.93 11.61 28.02
CA SER A 15 1.93 12.45 28.71
C SER A 15 2.83 13.15 27.69
N ILE A 16 3.20 12.44 26.60
CA ILE A 16 3.87 13.02 25.45
C ILE A 16 3.01 14.11 24.77
N ALA A 17 1.68 13.98 24.78
CA ALA A 17 0.75 14.96 24.23
C ALA A 17 0.48 16.17 25.15
N SER A 18 0.30 15.93 26.45
CA SER A 18 -0.04 16.94 27.45
C SER A 18 1.09 17.94 27.72
N CYS A 19 2.35 17.56 27.47
CA CYS A 19 3.48 18.51 27.52
C CYS A 19 3.37 19.69 26.53
N ARG A 20 2.40 19.67 25.59
CA ARG A 20 2.14 20.80 24.66
C ARG A 20 0.89 21.61 24.99
N ALA A 21 -0.11 21.01 25.63
CA ALA A 21 -1.33 21.71 26.05
C ALA A 21 -1.03 22.83 27.06
N PHE A 22 0.04 22.68 27.86
CA PHE A 22 0.50 23.71 28.80
C PHE A 22 1.23 24.90 28.14
N LEU A 23 1.58 24.80 26.84
CA LEU A 23 2.34 25.83 26.12
C LEU A 23 1.57 26.48 24.96
N THR A 24 0.30 26.11 24.75
CA THR A 24 -0.51 26.58 23.59
C THR A 24 -1.84 27.22 23.97
N THR A 25 -2.00 27.67 25.22
CA THR A 25 -3.08 28.60 25.59
C THR A 25 -2.71 30.03 25.17
N SER A 26 -2.71 30.28 23.87
CA SER A 26 -2.79 31.64 23.30
C SER A 26 -3.59 31.55 22.01
N SER A 27 -4.85 31.94 22.14
CA SER A 27 -5.94 31.91 21.16
C SER A 27 -5.61 32.67 19.87
N ILE A 28 -5.66 31.98 18.72
CA ILE A 28 -5.98 32.58 17.41
C ILE A 28 -6.91 31.62 16.68
N ARG A 29 -8.13 32.07 16.38
CA ARG A 29 -9.10 31.36 15.52
C ARG A 29 -8.68 31.53 14.06
N PRO A 30 -8.68 30.47 13.22
CA PRO A 30 -8.55 30.62 11.78
C PRO A 30 -9.94 30.73 11.15
N ASN A 31 -10.29 31.91 10.62
CA ASN A 31 -11.37 32.09 9.66
C ASN A 31 -10.82 31.95 8.23
N ASP A 32 -11.58 31.22 7.41
CA ASP A 32 -11.84 31.40 5.98
C ASP A 32 -10.73 31.99 5.09
N VAL A 33 -10.10 31.13 4.29
CA VAL A 33 -9.34 31.53 3.09
C VAL A 33 -10.03 30.91 1.87
N PRO A 34 -10.49 31.71 0.89
CA PRO A 34 -11.09 31.19 -0.32
C PRO A 34 -10.02 30.61 -1.25
N LEU A 35 -10.28 29.40 -1.74
CA LEU A 35 -9.46 28.73 -2.77
C LEU A 35 -9.57 29.49 -4.09
N SER A 36 -8.44 30.01 -4.59
CA SER A 36 -8.31 30.52 -5.95
C SER A 36 -7.73 29.42 -6.87
N PRO A 37 -8.18 29.32 -8.13
CA PRO A 37 -7.73 28.29 -9.05
C PRO A 37 -6.32 28.55 -9.60
N LEU A 38 -5.51 27.50 -9.68
CA LEU A 38 -4.20 27.49 -10.35
C LEU A 38 -4.37 27.78 -11.84
N LYS A 39 -3.87 28.93 -12.31
CA LYS A 39 -3.61 29.21 -13.72
C LYS A 39 -2.31 28.53 -14.16
N SER A 40 -2.41 27.73 -15.22
CA SER A 40 -1.26 27.25 -16.00
C SER A 40 -0.55 28.45 -16.66
N LYS A 41 0.77 28.56 -16.44
CA LYS A 41 1.63 29.50 -17.17
C LYS A 41 2.37 28.73 -18.26
N SER A 42 1.96 28.92 -19.51
CA SER A 42 2.80 28.73 -20.69
C SER A 42 3.79 29.90 -20.78
N GLY A 43 5.09 29.60 -20.78
CA GLY A 43 6.15 30.59 -20.96
C GLY A 43 6.79 30.46 -22.34
N SER A 44 6.52 31.43 -23.21
CA SER A 44 7.34 31.77 -24.37
C SER A 44 8.49 32.68 -23.93
N THR A 45 9.68 32.43 -24.47
CA THR A 45 10.90 33.23 -24.31
C THR A 45 10.84 34.53 -25.11
N PRO A 46 11.54 35.58 -24.65
CA PRO A 46 12.38 36.32 -25.58
C PRO A 46 13.79 36.64 -25.04
N LEU A 47 14.69 36.76 -26.03
CA LEU A 47 16.01 37.40 -25.98
C LEU A 47 15.98 38.80 -25.36
N GLU A 48 17.02 39.15 -24.60
CA GLU A 48 17.70 40.47 -24.56
C GLU A 48 18.97 40.30 -23.68
N THR A 49 20.16 40.31 -24.30
CA THR A 49 21.14 41.42 -24.42
C THR A 49 21.77 41.89 -23.10
N ASN A 50 23.11 41.80 -23.11
CA ASN A 50 24.05 42.31 -22.13
C ASN A 50 23.81 43.78 -21.78
N ASP A 51 23.88 44.10 -20.49
CA ASP A 51 24.60 45.30 -20.08
C ASP A 51 25.06 45.25 -18.62
N SER A 52 25.89 46.23 -18.30
CA SER A 52 27.08 46.14 -17.47
C SER A 52 26.93 46.81 -16.10
N SER A 53 27.80 46.40 -15.17
CA SER A 53 28.26 47.15 -13.98
C SER A 53 27.26 47.47 -12.85
N SER A 54 27.54 46.91 -11.66
CA SER A 54 27.81 47.70 -10.43
C SER A 54 28.00 46.78 -9.23
N SER A 55 29.22 46.78 -8.69
CA SER A 55 29.57 46.14 -7.44
C SER A 55 29.09 46.99 -6.26
N SER A 56 28.04 46.56 -5.57
CA SER A 56 27.63 47.11 -4.27
C SER A 56 28.09 46.17 -3.15
N SER A 57 29.00 46.66 -2.30
CA SER A 57 29.50 46.00 -1.10
C SER A 57 28.37 45.53 -0.15
N PRO A 58 28.52 44.36 0.51
CA PRO A 58 27.56 43.92 1.51
C PRO A 58 27.74 44.72 2.82
N HIS A 59 26.71 45.47 3.20
CA HIS A 59 26.62 46.04 4.55
C HIS A 59 26.52 44.92 5.60
N PRO A 60 27.27 44.98 6.72
CA PRO A 60 27.14 44.03 7.80
C PRO A 60 25.80 44.22 8.51
N SER A 61 24.88 43.26 8.33
CA SER A 61 23.62 43.21 9.07
C SER A 61 23.91 43.04 10.57
N LYS A 62 23.30 43.91 11.38
CA LYS A 62 23.40 43.95 12.84
C LYS A 62 23.20 42.56 13.47
N PRO A 63 23.93 42.22 14.55
CA PRO A 63 23.78 40.93 15.23
C PRO A 63 22.36 40.79 15.78
N THR A 64 21.58 39.88 15.22
CA THR A 64 20.31 39.46 15.81
C THR A 64 20.57 38.99 17.23
N SER A 65 19.91 39.62 18.21
CA SER A 65 20.10 39.32 19.63
C SER A 65 19.93 37.82 19.91
N LEU A 66 20.73 37.29 20.85
CA LEU A 66 20.65 35.91 21.31
C LEU A 66 19.20 35.51 21.66
N LEU A 67 18.44 36.45 22.24
CA LEU A 67 17.03 36.28 22.58
C LEU A 67 16.14 36.11 21.35
N HIS A 68 16.38 36.82 20.24
CA HIS A 68 15.65 36.60 19.00
C HIS A 68 15.97 35.21 18.41
N ARG A 69 17.22 34.74 18.53
CA ARG A 69 17.64 33.41 18.07
C ARG A 69 17.08 32.28 18.93
N ILE A 70 16.90 32.51 20.23
CA ILE A 70 16.25 31.56 21.16
C ILE A 70 14.74 31.57 20.92
N ARG A 71 14.12 32.75 20.77
CA ARG A 71 12.68 32.90 20.53
C ARG A 71 12.25 32.31 19.19
N SER A 72 13.03 32.50 18.12
CA SER A 72 12.74 31.88 16.81
C SER A 72 12.88 30.35 16.86
N LYS A 73 13.89 29.82 17.58
CA LYS A 73 14.04 28.37 17.80
C LYS A 73 12.94 27.75 18.66
N LEU A 74 12.38 28.51 19.61
CA LEU A 74 11.28 28.05 20.47
C LEU A 74 9.92 28.16 19.79
N LEU A 75 9.67 29.20 19.01
CA LEU A 75 8.41 29.39 18.29
C LEU A 75 8.31 28.48 17.06
N HIS A 76 9.44 28.18 16.40
CA HIS A 76 9.48 27.35 15.20
C HIS A 76 10.51 26.22 15.40
N PRO A 77 10.22 25.22 16.25
CA PRO A 77 11.07 24.07 16.36
C PRO A 77 11.24 23.45 14.97
N PRO A 78 12.46 23.12 14.53
CA PRO A 78 12.71 22.60 13.20
C PRO A 78 11.83 21.36 12.95
N THR A 79 10.90 21.49 12.01
CA THR A 79 10.03 20.40 11.57
C THR A 79 10.90 19.34 10.91
N ILE A 80 10.75 18.09 11.35
CA ILE A 80 11.79 17.04 11.30
C ILE A 80 12.31 16.74 9.90
N ARG A 81 11.56 17.03 8.84
CA ARG A 81 11.86 16.39 7.55
C ARG A 81 11.84 17.32 6.35
N GLY A 82 11.09 18.41 6.34
CA GLY A 82 11.04 19.28 5.16
C GLY A 82 12.34 20.07 4.94
N SER A 83 12.90 20.67 5.99
CA SER A 83 13.95 21.69 5.86
C SER A 83 15.34 21.16 5.53
N HIS A 84 15.58 19.85 5.64
CA HIS A 84 16.87 19.24 5.30
C HIS A 84 16.96 18.79 3.84
N TYR A 85 15.84 18.71 3.12
CA TYR A 85 15.84 18.41 1.70
C TYR A 85 15.73 19.73 0.94
N ALA A 86 16.88 20.34 0.64
CA ALA A 86 16.95 21.63 -0.06
C ALA A 86 16.36 21.60 -1.49
N ASN A 87 16.07 20.41 -2.05
CA ASN A 87 15.38 20.22 -3.33
C ASN A 87 14.01 19.58 -3.08
N THR A 88 12.96 20.39 -3.16
CA THR A 88 11.67 20.25 -2.44
C THR A 88 10.63 19.34 -3.12
N SER A 89 11.03 18.25 -3.78
CA SER A 89 10.04 17.35 -4.38
C SER A 89 9.36 16.42 -3.35
N ILE A 90 9.91 16.29 -2.14
CA ILE A 90 9.29 15.54 -1.02
C ILE A 90 8.13 16.34 -0.42
N LEU A 91 6.94 15.76 -0.50
CA LEU A 91 5.75 16.29 0.17
C LEU A 91 5.91 16.31 1.70
N THR A 92 5.20 17.22 2.36
CA THR A 92 5.04 17.11 3.82
C THR A 92 4.23 15.84 4.16
N PRO A 93 4.32 15.31 5.40
CA PRO A 93 3.51 14.16 5.79
C PRO A 93 2.00 14.41 5.60
N SER A 94 1.56 15.64 5.89
CA SER A 94 0.18 16.08 5.76
C SER A 94 -0.27 16.17 4.30
N ASP A 95 0.59 16.64 3.40
CA ASP A 95 0.30 16.69 1.95
C ASP A 95 0.25 15.29 1.34
N ALA A 96 1.21 14.43 1.69
CA ALA A 96 1.22 13.04 1.26
C ALA A 96 -0.04 12.29 1.75
N ALA A 97 -0.50 12.55 2.98
CA ALA A 97 -1.75 11.99 3.49
C ALA A 97 -2.96 12.45 2.69
N ARG A 98 -3.06 13.76 2.39
CA ARG A 98 -4.13 14.31 1.57
C ARG A 98 -4.15 13.74 0.16
N ALA A 99 -2.99 13.52 -0.46
CA ALA A 99 -2.87 12.95 -1.80
C ALA A 99 -3.44 11.52 -1.93
N VAL A 100 -3.52 10.78 -0.82
CA VAL A 100 -4.04 9.40 -0.78
C VAL A 100 -5.29 9.27 0.10
N ASP A 101 -6.00 10.38 0.33
CA ASP A 101 -7.23 10.45 1.10
C ASP A 101 -7.13 9.93 2.55
N VAL A 102 -5.93 9.94 3.12
CA VAL A 102 -5.67 9.58 4.51
C VAL A 102 -5.78 10.82 5.41
N ALA A 103 -6.29 10.66 6.64
CA ALA A 103 -6.31 11.75 7.60
C ALA A 103 -4.87 12.21 7.92
N PRO A 104 -4.57 13.53 7.95
CA PRO A 104 -3.22 14.03 8.17
C PRO A 104 -2.54 13.44 9.40
N THR A 105 -1.22 13.29 9.32
CA THR A 105 -0.42 12.87 10.48
C THR A 105 -0.37 13.98 11.51
N TRP A 106 -0.16 13.63 12.77
CA TRP A 106 0.10 14.64 13.78
C TRP A 106 1.51 15.23 13.62
N GLU A 107 1.57 16.55 13.43
CA GLU A 107 2.82 17.32 13.35
C GLU A 107 3.53 17.34 14.72
N ALA A 108 4.45 16.39 14.89
CA ALA A 108 5.23 16.20 16.11
C ALA A 108 6.74 16.37 15.85
N SER A 109 7.50 16.67 16.91
CA SER A 109 8.96 16.88 16.85
C SER A 109 9.75 15.56 16.78
N LYS A 110 11.04 15.64 16.38
CA LYS A 110 11.90 14.44 16.15
C LYS A 110 11.98 13.59 17.41
N ALA A 111 12.15 14.27 18.53
CA ALA A 111 12.17 13.66 19.85
C ALA A 111 10.87 12.90 20.13
N VAL A 112 9.70 13.49 19.86
CA VAL A 112 8.40 12.82 20.07
C VAL A 112 8.29 11.56 19.21
N TRP A 113 8.61 11.63 17.92
CA TRP A 113 8.58 10.47 17.03
C TRP A 113 9.53 9.35 17.49
N GLN A 114 10.76 9.70 17.86
CA GLN A 114 11.77 8.75 18.35
C GLN A 114 11.40 8.16 19.70
N THR A 115 10.81 8.94 20.60
CA THR A 115 10.32 8.48 21.90
C THR A 115 9.15 7.53 21.72
N ALA A 116 8.16 7.86 20.90
CA ALA A 116 7.05 6.97 20.58
C ALA A 116 7.53 5.65 19.96
N TRP A 117 8.53 5.71 19.06
CA TRP A 117 9.14 4.51 18.47
C TRP A 117 9.84 3.64 19.52
N ARG A 118 10.69 4.25 20.36
CA ARG A 118 11.41 3.55 21.43
C ARG A 118 10.45 2.92 22.42
N ALA A 119 9.44 3.66 22.86
CA ALA A 119 8.40 3.15 23.77
C ALA A 119 7.67 1.95 23.16
N HIS A 120 7.20 2.05 21.91
CA HIS A 120 6.54 0.94 21.23
C HIS A 120 7.45 -0.28 21.10
N ARG A 121 8.72 -0.10 20.69
CA ARG A 121 9.71 -1.18 20.57
C ARG A 121 10.01 -1.85 21.91
N SER A 122 10.09 -1.10 23.00
CA SER A 122 10.28 -1.64 24.35
C SER A 122 9.08 -2.40 24.87
N LEU A 123 7.87 -2.02 24.46
CA LEU A 123 6.63 -2.68 24.87
C LEU A 123 6.30 -3.92 24.05
N LEU A 124 6.74 -3.98 22.78
CA LEU A 124 6.40 -5.07 21.87
C LEU A 124 6.71 -6.47 22.46
N PRO A 125 7.86 -6.74 23.09
CA PRO A 125 8.13 -8.03 23.75
C PRO A 125 7.16 -8.33 24.90
N LEU A 126 6.66 -7.32 25.60
CA LEU A 126 5.65 -7.50 26.65
C LEU A 126 4.27 -7.78 26.06
N LEU A 127 3.95 -7.14 24.93
CA LEU A 127 2.70 -7.34 24.20
C LEU A 127 2.61 -8.72 23.51
N HIS A 128 3.77 -9.30 23.24
CA HIS A 128 3.94 -10.63 22.65
C HIS A 128 4.63 -11.61 23.60
N TYR A 129 4.50 -11.37 24.91
CA TYR A 129 5.23 -12.18 25.90
C TYR A 129 4.90 -13.66 25.73
N ARG A 130 5.95 -14.49 25.73
CA ARG A 130 5.93 -15.92 25.41
C ARG A 130 4.83 -16.75 26.09
N LEU A 131 4.37 -16.36 27.28
CA LEU A 131 3.30 -17.07 27.99
C LEU A 131 1.93 -16.98 27.29
N TRP A 132 1.71 -15.99 26.42
CA TRP A 132 0.41 -15.74 25.79
C TRP A 132 0.48 -15.67 24.27
N ASP A 133 1.68 -15.58 23.71
CA ASP A 133 1.90 -15.60 22.27
C ASP A 133 2.80 -16.77 21.86
N GLY A 134 2.17 -17.87 21.40
CA GLY A 134 2.90 -19.01 20.84
C GLY A 134 3.55 -18.74 19.49
N CYS A 135 3.31 -17.60 18.85
CA CYS A 135 3.79 -17.21 17.51
C CYS A 135 4.96 -16.21 17.57
N GLU A 136 5.59 -16.01 18.73
CA GLU A 136 6.74 -15.10 18.86
C GLU A 136 7.95 -15.58 18.05
N MET A 137 8.52 -14.69 17.24
CA MET A 137 9.82 -14.86 16.58
C MET A 137 10.89 -14.04 17.27
N LYS A 138 12.12 -14.54 17.26
CA LYS A 138 13.28 -13.82 17.81
C LYS A 138 13.63 -12.55 17.00
N ASP A 139 13.47 -12.58 15.68
CA ASP A 139 14.05 -11.56 14.79
C ASP A 139 13.04 -10.69 13.99
N SER A 140 11.73 -10.92 14.10
CA SER A 140 10.72 -10.14 13.32
C SER A 140 10.07 -8.97 14.07
N LYS A 141 10.80 -8.35 15.02
CA LYS A 141 10.27 -7.24 15.84
C LYS A 141 9.72 -6.08 15.00
N LEU A 142 10.34 -5.78 13.87
CA LEU A 142 9.87 -4.73 12.97
C LEU A 142 8.57 -5.13 12.26
N ALA A 143 8.50 -6.33 11.69
CA ALA A 143 7.29 -6.83 11.03
C ALA A 143 6.11 -6.86 12.01
N LEU A 144 6.36 -7.28 13.26
CA LEU A 144 5.37 -7.22 14.34
C LEU A 144 4.94 -5.77 14.63
N ALA A 145 5.86 -4.82 14.76
CA ALA A 145 5.50 -3.41 14.96
C ALA A 145 4.65 -2.87 13.80
N VAL A 146 4.99 -3.23 12.56
CA VAL A 146 4.21 -2.86 11.37
C VAL A 146 2.82 -3.51 11.41
N LEU A 147 2.69 -4.76 11.84
CA LEU A 147 1.38 -5.41 12.02
C LEU A 147 0.50 -4.66 13.02
N TRP A 148 1.06 -4.20 14.14
CA TRP A 148 0.32 -3.36 15.11
C TRP A 148 -0.16 -2.05 14.50
N TRP A 149 0.68 -1.42 13.69
CA TRP A 149 0.33 -0.18 13.01
C TRP A 149 -0.71 -0.39 11.90
N LYS A 150 -0.60 -1.49 11.13
CA LYS A 150 -1.63 -1.91 10.18
C LYS A 150 -2.94 -2.23 10.89
N ALA A 151 -2.92 -2.89 12.04
CA ALA A 151 -4.11 -3.13 12.84
C ALA A 151 -4.74 -1.83 13.40
N LEU A 152 -3.93 -0.84 13.80
CA LEU A 152 -4.44 0.47 14.22
C LEU A 152 -5.12 1.22 13.07
N ALA A 153 -4.48 1.25 11.90
CA ALA A 153 -5.02 1.92 10.71
C ALA A 153 -6.23 1.17 10.14
N GLY A 154 -6.13 -0.14 9.97
CA GLY A 154 -7.14 -1.03 9.41
C GLY A 154 -8.37 -1.24 10.28
N ASN A 155 -8.29 -0.92 11.58
CA ASN A 155 -9.46 -0.93 12.48
C ASN A 155 -10.24 0.38 12.52
N ASP A 156 -9.69 1.49 12.01
CA ASP A 156 -10.44 2.74 11.93
C ASP A 156 -11.38 2.71 10.73
N ALA A 157 -12.69 2.67 10.96
CA ALA A 157 -13.69 2.57 9.90
C ALA A 157 -13.72 3.80 8.96
N SER A 158 -13.14 4.93 9.37
CA SER A 158 -12.97 6.12 8.52
C SER A 158 -11.69 6.09 7.67
N SER A 159 -10.79 5.14 7.91
CA SER A 159 -9.55 5.01 7.17
C SER A 159 -9.80 4.40 5.78
N PRO A 160 -9.14 4.90 4.71
CA PRO A 160 -9.23 4.28 3.39
C PRO A 160 -8.62 2.87 3.35
N VAL A 161 -7.80 2.50 4.34
CA VAL A 161 -7.18 1.16 4.44
C VAL A 161 -7.89 0.26 5.45
N TYR A 162 -9.12 0.61 5.84
CA TYR A 162 -9.95 -0.25 6.67
C TYR A 162 -9.98 -1.68 6.10
N ASP A 163 -9.52 -2.66 6.89
CA ASP A 163 -9.33 -4.04 6.45
C ASP A 163 -10.32 -5.00 7.13
N HIS A 164 -11.42 -4.45 7.65
CA HIS A 164 -12.41 -5.18 8.43
C HIS A 164 -11.80 -5.95 9.61
N GLY A 165 -10.64 -5.52 10.12
CA GLY A 165 -9.93 -6.17 11.21
C GLY A 165 -9.12 -7.39 10.80
N LEU A 166 -8.75 -7.56 9.53
CA LEU A 166 -7.81 -8.62 9.10
C LEU A 166 -6.49 -8.57 9.89
N SER A 167 -5.83 -7.41 9.92
CA SER A 167 -4.59 -7.21 10.66
C SER A 167 -4.79 -7.35 12.17
N TYR A 168 -5.95 -6.93 12.67
CA TYR A 168 -6.35 -7.10 14.07
C TYR A 168 -6.53 -8.56 14.47
N ASP A 169 -7.09 -9.37 13.56
CA ASP A 169 -7.34 -10.80 13.78
C ASP A 169 -6.02 -11.59 13.89
N LEU A 170 -4.92 -11.07 13.34
CA LEU A 170 -3.56 -11.61 13.48
C LEU A 170 -2.88 -11.27 14.81
N LEU A 171 -3.43 -10.37 15.63
CA LEU A 171 -2.83 -10.01 16.93
C LEU A 171 -3.21 -11.01 18.05
N PRO A 172 -2.41 -11.11 19.13
CA PRO A 172 -2.73 -11.97 20.26
C PRO A 172 -4.06 -11.58 20.90
N SER A 173 -4.84 -12.58 21.35
CA SER A 173 -6.20 -12.37 21.86
C SER A 173 -6.28 -11.39 23.03
N ILE A 174 -5.26 -11.40 23.89
CA ILE A 174 -5.17 -10.58 25.09
C ILE A 174 -4.82 -9.14 24.74
N THR A 175 -3.78 -8.95 23.93
CA THR A 175 -3.18 -7.64 23.69
C THR A 175 -3.86 -6.88 22.57
N ARG A 176 -4.57 -7.55 21.65
CA ARG A 176 -5.38 -6.86 20.64
C ARG A 176 -6.42 -5.89 21.23
N THR A 177 -6.87 -6.08 22.47
CA THR A 177 -7.79 -5.15 23.14
C THR A 177 -7.26 -3.72 23.20
N ILE A 178 -5.94 -3.55 23.16
CA ILE A 178 -5.24 -2.26 23.07
C ILE A 178 -5.63 -1.53 21.78
N VAL A 179 -5.64 -2.22 20.64
CA VAL A 179 -5.99 -1.64 19.33
C VAL A 179 -7.44 -1.87 18.94
N HIS A 180 -8.31 -2.09 19.92
CA HIS A 180 -9.74 -2.28 19.66
C HIS A 180 -10.32 -1.07 18.90
N PRO A 181 -11.28 -1.26 17.97
CA PRO A 181 -11.86 -0.16 17.19
C PRO A 181 -12.37 1.02 18.04
N ALA A 182 -12.91 0.75 19.24
CA ALA A 182 -13.34 1.79 20.17
C ALA A 182 -12.20 2.69 20.70
N PHE A 183 -10.96 2.19 20.70
CA PHE A 183 -9.80 2.90 21.24
C PHE A 183 -8.83 3.38 20.16
N CYS A 184 -8.89 2.86 18.93
CA CYS A 184 -7.92 3.17 17.87
C CYS A 184 -7.76 4.68 17.63
N ARG A 185 -8.84 5.46 17.77
CA ARG A 185 -8.83 6.93 17.59
C ARG A 185 -8.17 7.72 18.70
N LEU A 186 -7.95 7.10 19.85
CA LEU A 186 -7.19 7.72 20.95
C LEU A 186 -5.68 7.68 20.69
N TYR A 187 -5.25 6.90 19.70
CA TYR A 187 -3.84 6.77 19.37
C TYR A 187 -3.39 8.00 18.58
N PRO A 188 -2.32 8.68 19.00
CA PRO A 188 -1.77 9.78 18.23
C PRO A 188 -1.37 9.29 16.83
N ARG A 189 -1.81 10.01 15.79
CA ARG A 189 -1.57 9.71 14.37
C ARG A 189 -0.11 9.94 13.96
N LEU A 190 0.78 9.11 14.50
CA LEU A 190 2.22 9.11 14.25
C LEU A 190 2.58 7.94 13.33
N HIS A 191 3.27 6.92 13.83
CA HIS A 191 3.80 5.81 13.04
C HIS A 191 2.74 5.06 12.25
N HIS A 192 1.57 4.81 12.83
CA HIS A 192 0.49 4.12 12.12
C HIS A 192 -0.05 4.94 10.93
N ALA A 193 -0.08 6.26 11.02
CA ALA A 193 -0.50 7.10 9.89
C ALA A 193 0.53 7.06 8.74
N ASN A 194 1.83 6.94 9.04
CA ASN A 194 2.85 6.72 8.00
C ASN A 194 2.71 5.36 7.30
N VAL A 195 2.25 4.32 8.00
CA VAL A 195 1.90 3.03 7.41
C VAL A 195 0.64 3.18 6.58
N GLU A 196 -0.39 3.82 7.14
CA GLU A 196 -1.68 4.09 6.49
C GLU A 196 -1.53 4.77 5.13
N ILE A 197 -0.67 5.81 5.03
CA ILE A 197 -0.40 6.51 3.76
C ILE A 197 0.15 5.55 2.69
N ARG A 198 1.10 4.68 3.06
CA ARG A 198 1.70 3.72 2.10
C ARG A 198 0.69 2.67 1.69
N THR A 199 -0.02 2.10 2.65
CA THR A 199 -1.05 1.10 2.39
C THR A 199 -2.16 1.69 1.52
N ALA A 200 -2.59 2.94 1.75
CA ALA A 200 -3.63 3.61 0.96
C ALA A 200 -3.18 3.84 -0.47
N TYR A 201 -1.94 4.30 -0.66
CA TYR A 201 -1.36 4.46 -1.99
C TYR A 201 -1.36 3.14 -2.76
N LEU A 202 -0.80 2.08 -2.15
CA LEU A 202 -0.69 0.77 -2.80
C LEU A 202 -2.05 0.14 -3.08
N ASP A 203 -3.01 0.23 -2.16
CA ASP A 203 -4.37 -0.28 -2.36
C ASP A 203 -5.05 0.43 -3.53
N LYS A 204 -4.88 1.76 -3.64
CA LYS A 204 -5.40 2.55 -4.76
C LYS A 204 -4.73 2.18 -6.08
N ALA A 205 -3.41 2.02 -6.10
CA ALA A 205 -2.65 1.64 -7.29
C ALA A 205 -3.08 0.25 -7.79
N VAL A 206 -3.14 -0.75 -6.91
CA VAL A 206 -3.56 -2.11 -7.27
C VAL A 206 -5.00 -2.12 -7.78
N ALA A 207 -5.94 -1.44 -7.12
CA ALA A 207 -7.32 -1.36 -7.59
C ALA A 207 -7.45 -0.68 -8.96
N SER A 208 -6.69 0.41 -9.18
CA SER A 208 -6.66 1.12 -10.45
C SER A 208 -6.12 0.24 -11.57
N ILE A 209 -5.07 -0.53 -11.31
CA ILE A 209 -4.48 -1.47 -12.29
C ILE A 209 -5.48 -2.56 -12.66
N ILE A 210 -6.09 -3.22 -11.66
CA ILE A 210 -7.10 -4.27 -11.91
C ILE A 210 -8.28 -3.72 -12.73
N SER A 211 -8.77 -2.53 -12.39
CA SER A 211 -9.87 -1.89 -13.12
C SER A 211 -9.48 -1.59 -14.57
N THR A 212 -8.28 -1.08 -14.81
CA THR A 212 -7.76 -0.83 -16.17
C THR A 212 -7.69 -2.11 -16.98
N ILE A 213 -7.14 -3.19 -16.41
CA ILE A 213 -7.02 -4.50 -17.06
C ILE A 213 -8.41 -5.00 -17.49
N CYS A 214 -9.37 -5.02 -16.56
CA CYS A 214 -10.72 -5.50 -16.86
C CYS A 214 -11.44 -4.64 -17.91
N ASN A 215 -11.23 -3.32 -17.91
CA ASN A 215 -11.86 -2.42 -18.88
C ASN A 215 -11.25 -2.54 -20.29
N GLN A 216 -9.93 -2.71 -20.39
CA GLN A 216 -9.25 -2.91 -21.67
C GLN A 216 -9.74 -4.18 -22.36
N THR A 217 -9.85 -5.28 -21.61
CA THR A 217 -10.32 -6.56 -22.15
C THR A 217 -11.79 -6.55 -22.55
N TYR A 218 -12.64 -5.78 -21.85
CA TYR A 218 -14.04 -5.60 -22.22
C TYR A 218 -14.22 -4.76 -23.49
N ASN A 219 -13.40 -3.72 -23.70
CA ASN A 219 -13.52 -2.87 -24.88
C ASN A 219 -13.03 -3.57 -26.17
N SER A 220 -12.03 -4.44 -26.08
CA SER A 220 -11.50 -5.18 -27.24
C SER A 220 -12.52 -6.12 -27.89
N THR A 221 -13.54 -6.59 -27.16
CA THR A 221 -14.57 -7.49 -27.69
C THR A 221 -15.73 -6.75 -28.36
N ALA A 222 -16.05 -5.53 -27.90
CA ALA A 222 -17.17 -4.75 -28.43
C ALA A 222 -16.96 -4.28 -29.88
N THR A 223 -15.71 -4.16 -30.34
CA THR A 223 -15.38 -3.69 -31.70
C THR A 223 -15.54 -4.74 -32.80
N CYS A 224 -15.80 -6.00 -32.46
CA CYS A 224 -16.11 -7.05 -33.43
C CYS A 224 -17.63 -7.14 -33.67
N GLU A 225 -18.29 -6.03 -34.00
CA GLU A 225 -19.67 -6.11 -34.50
C GLU A 225 -19.66 -6.85 -35.84
N PRO A 226 -20.47 -7.92 -35.99
CA PRO A 226 -20.57 -8.62 -37.24
C PRO A 226 -21.14 -7.65 -38.27
N ALA A 227 -20.35 -7.36 -39.32
CA ALA A 227 -20.81 -6.59 -40.46
C ALA A 227 -22.13 -7.19 -40.95
N THR A 228 -23.22 -6.47 -40.70
CA THR A 228 -24.60 -6.88 -40.98
C THR A 228 -24.77 -7.21 -42.45
N THR A 229 -24.73 -8.49 -42.80
CA THR A 229 -25.46 -9.00 -43.95
C THR A 229 -26.93 -9.00 -43.59
N ALA A 230 -27.63 -7.96 -44.07
CA ALA A 230 -29.07 -7.86 -44.03
C ALA A 230 -29.70 -9.02 -44.80
N ASN A 231 -30.40 -9.91 -44.09
CA ASN A 231 -31.55 -10.71 -44.53
C ASN A 231 -31.64 -12.00 -43.69
N ASP A 232 -32.16 -11.90 -42.46
CA ASP A 232 -33.19 -12.85 -42.04
C ASP A 232 -33.83 -12.43 -40.72
N MET A 233 -35.16 -12.39 -40.72
CA MET A 233 -35.98 -11.83 -39.67
C MET A 233 -36.66 -12.96 -38.91
N SER A 234 -35.93 -13.72 -38.08
CA SER A 234 -36.56 -14.60 -37.10
C SER A 234 -35.61 -15.12 -36.02
N GLN A 235 -36.01 -14.89 -34.76
CA GLN A 235 -35.50 -15.46 -33.50
C GLN A 235 -34.25 -14.80 -32.87
N SER A 236 -34.52 -13.81 -32.02
CA SER A 236 -33.59 -13.16 -31.10
C SER A 236 -33.23 -14.10 -29.94
N THR A 237 -32.32 -15.04 -30.18
CA THR A 237 -31.64 -15.77 -29.10
C THR A 237 -30.53 -14.89 -28.56
N THR A 238 -30.69 -14.35 -27.36
CA THR A 238 -29.66 -13.60 -26.64
C THR A 238 -28.51 -14.54 -26.30
N ILE A 239 -27.57 -14.72 -27.24
CA ILE A 239 -26.32 -15.42 -26.99
C ILE A 239 -25.45 -14.47 -26.16
N SER A 240 -25.49 -14.64 -24.83
CA SER A 240 -24.51 -14.01 -23.95
C SER A 240 -23.17 -14.69 -24.20
N SER A 241 -22.33 -14.09 -25.05
CA SER A 241 -20.93 -14.53 -25.18
C SER A 241 -20.24 -14.31 -23.84
N THR A 242 -20.11 -15.35 -23.03
CA THR A 242 -19.37 -15.30 -21.77
C THR A 242 -17.89 -15.18 -22.10
N GLN A 243 -17.36 -13.97 -22.00
CA GLN A 243 -15.93 -13.72 -22.15
C GLN A 243 -15.17 -14.46 -21.05
N ALA A 244 -14.09 -15.15 -21.43
CA ALA A 244 -13.26 -15.84 -20.45
C ALA A 244 -12.65 -14.83 -19.46
N PRO A 245 -12.64 -15.13 -18.15
CA PRO A 245 -12.09 -14.24 -17.13
C PRO A 245 -10.57 -14.07 -17.32
N ILE A 246 -10.07 -12.89 -16.97
CA ILE A 246 -8.63 -12.58 -17.01
C ILE A 246 -7.96 -13.15 -15.76
N ASN A 247 -6.81 -13.77 -15.88
CA ASN A 247 -6.04 -14.21 -14.72
C ASN A 247 -5.16 -13.05 -14.21
N ILE A 248 -5.35 -12.64 -12.96
CA ILE A 248 -4.54 -11.62 -12.30
C ILE A 248 -3.72 -12.28 -11.20
N ARG A 249 -2.39 -12.19 -11.29
CA ARG A 249 -1.44 -12.66 -10.27
C ARG A 249 -0.87 -11.47 -9.51
N LEU A 250 -1.21 -11.34 -8.23
CA LEU A 250 -0.55 -10.41 -7.31
C LEU A 250 0.64 -11.11 -6.64
N ILE A 251 1.84 -10.56 -6.83
CA ILE A 251 3.09 -11.11 -6.29
C ILE A 251 3.69 -10.10 -5.32
N ILE A 252 3.56 -10.34 -4.02
CA ILE A 252 4.07 -9.46 -2.97
C ILE A 252 5.48 -9.90 -2.57
N MET A 253 6.45 -9.02 -2.80
CA MET A 253 7.84 -9.21 -2.45
C MET A 253 8.12 -8.60 -1.07
N GLY A 254 8.55 -9.41 -0.10
CA GLY A 254 8.66 -9.00 1.30
C GLY A 254 7.31 -8.87 1.97
N GLY A 255 6.46 -9.90 1.83
CA GLY A 255 5.06 -9.87 2.25
C GLY A 255 4.82 -9.68 3.76
N GLY A 256 5.83 -9.90 4.60
CA GLY A 256 5.81 -9.71 6.04
C GLY A 256 4.52 -10.23 6.67
N TYR A 257 3.84 -9.38 7.42
CA TYR A 257 2.48 -9.62 7.91
C TYR A 257 1.44 -8.76 7.19
N ASP A 258 1.69 -8.44 5.91
CA ASP A 258 0.70 -7.80 5.06
C ASP A 258 -0.56 -8.67 4.94
N THR A 259 -1.72 -8.02 4.88
CA THR A 259 -3.04 -8.64 4.77
C THR A 259 -3.73 -8.31 3.45
N ARG A 260 -3.05 -7.61 2.53
CA ARG A 260 -3.63 -7.20 1.24
C ARG A 260 -4.13 -8.37 0.40
N SER A 261 -3.39 -9.48 0.35
CA SER A 261 -3.82 -10.69 -0.36
C SER A 261 -5.15 -11.21 0.20
N PHE A 262 -5.27 -11.32 1.53
CA PHE A 262 -6.53 -11.72 2.19
C PHE A 262 -7.65 -10.71 1.95
N LYS A 263 -7.35 -9.41 1.94
CA LYS A 263 -8.32 -8.34 1.69
C LYS A 263 -8.90 -8.45 0.28
N LEU A 264 -8.05 -8.72 -0.73
CA LEU A 264 -8.47 -8.90 -2.11
C LEU A 264 -9.22 -10.22 -2.33
N ILE A 265 -8.78 -11.31 -1.71
CA ILE A 265 -9.49 -12.60 -1.72
C ILE A 265 -10.86 -12.45 -1.07
N GLU A 266 -10.96 -11.82 0.10
CA GLU A 266 -12.24 -11.57 0.77
C GLU A 266 -13.15 -10.69 -0.09
N HIS A 267 -12.61 -9.67 -0.76
CA HIS A 267 -13.37 -8.86 -1.71
C HIS A 267 -13.89 -9.70 -2.88
N HIS A 268 -13.04 -10.53 -3.49
CA HIS A 268 -13.41 -11.40 -4.60
C HIS A 268 -14.50 -12.40 -4.18
N LEU A 269 -14.38 -13.03 -3.00
CA LEU A 269 -15.39 -13.94 -2.44
C LEU A 269 -16.72 -13.24 -2.10
N MET A 270 -16.69 -11.95 -1.75
CA MET A 270 -17.91 -11.18 -1.47
C MET A 270 -18.72 -10.85 -2.72
N HIS A 271 -18.06 -10.80 -3.88
CA HIS A 271 -18.68 -10.39 -5.14
C HIS A 271 -18.91 -11.57 -6.10
N SER A 272 -18.59 -12.80 -5.67
CA SER A 272 -18.92 -14.00 -6.45
C SER A 272 -20.43 -14.25 -6.44
N ASP A 273 -20.92 -15.04 -7.40
CA ASP A 273 -22.35 -15.39 -7.51
C ASP A 273 -22.91 -16.03 -6.25
N ASN A 274 -22.05 -16.75 -5.51
CA ASN A 274 -22.40 -17.50 -4.31
C ASN A 274 -21.41 -17.16 -3.17
N PRO A 275 -21.53 -15.97 -2.55
CA PRO A 275 -20.63 -15.59 -1.48
C PRO A 275 -20.85 -16.52 -0.26
N PRO A 276 -19.79 -16.91 0.48
CA PRO A 276 -19.94 -17.74 1.66
C PRO A 276 -20.90 -17.09 2.68
N SER A 277 -21.96 -17.80 3.07
CA SER A 277 -22.99 -17.26 3.97
C SER A 277 -22.42 -16.76 5.31
N GLU A 278 -21.39 -17.44 5.83
CA GLU A 278 -20.66 -17.03 7.04
C GLU A 278 -19.95 -15.68 6.86
N LEU A 279 -19.36 -15.45 5.69
CA LEU A 279 -18.65 -14.21 5.37
C LEU A 279 -19.65 -13.05 5.31
N VAL A 280 -20.77 -13.24 4.60
CA VAL A 280 -21.86 -12.25 4.53
C VAL A 280 -22.39 -11.94 5.94
N GLN A 281 -22.72 -12.97 6.72
CA GLN A 281 -23.24 -12.79 8.09
C GLN A 281 -22.23 -12.07 8.99
N GLN A 282 -20.93 -12.38 8.88
CA GLN A 282 -19.89 -11.72 9.67
C GLN A 282 -19.72 -10.26 9.28
N GLN A 283 -19.81 -9.93 7.98
CA GLN A 283 -19.82 -8.54 7.54
C GLN A 283 -21.03 -7.80 8.12
N GLU A 284 -22.23 -8.34 7.99
CA GLU A 284 -23.46 -7.73 8.54
C GLU A 284 -23.37 -7.47 10.05
N ARG A 285 -22.87 -8.45 10.83
CA ARG A 285 -22.67 -8.29 12.28
C ARG A 285 -21.70 -7.16 12.60
N ARG A 286 -20.60 -7.03 11.84
CA ARG A 286 -19.61 -5.96 12.01
C ARG A 286 -20.16 -4.59 11.58
N PHE A 287 -21.07 -4.58 10.62
CA PHE A 287 -21.75 -3.39 10.12
C PHE A 287 -23.03 -3.01 10.88
N SER A 288 -23.25 -3.59 12.08
CA SER A 288 -24.38 -3.28 12.97
C SER A 288 -24.90 -1.84 12.83
N ILE A 289 -26.22 -1.71 12.73
CA ILE A 289 -27.00 -0.51 12.40
C ILE A 289 -26.55 0.76 13.14
N ILE A 290 -26.00 0.62 14.35
CA ILE A 290 -25.51 1.76 15.15
C ILE A 290 -24.23 2.35 14.52
N TRP A 291 -23.32 1.52 14.02
CA TRP A 291 -22.09 1.97 13.36
C TRP A 291 -22.37 2.60 12.00
N SER A 292 -23.25 2.03 11.17
CA SER A 292 -23.58 2.63 9.88
C SER A 292 -24.20 4.03 10.01
N LYS A 293 -24.99 4.27 11.07
CA LYS A 293 -25.55 5.58 11.38
C LYS A 293 -24.50 6.58 11.91
N LEU A 294 -23.57 6.15 12.75
CA LEU A 294 -22.52 7.00 13.31
C LEU A 294 -21.42 7.36 12.28
N PHE A 295 -21.27 6.57 11.22
CA PHE A 295 -20.20 6.73 10.22
C PHE A 295 -20.72 6.99 8.80
N ARG A 296 -21.75 7.83 8.67
CA ARG A 296 -22.34 8.22 7.37
C ARG A 296 -21.35 8.84 6.37
N ASN A 297 -20.26 9.44 6.84
CA ASN A 297 -19.20 10.01 5.97
C ASN A 297 -18.05 9.01 5.77
N LYS A 298 -18.37 7.77 5.37
CA LYS A 298 -17.34 6.75 5.16
C LYS A 298 -16.62 7.05 3.85
N LYS A 299 -15.32 7.31 3.92
CA LYS A 299 -14.47 7.29 2.72
C LYS A 299 -14.52 5.89 2.13
N SER A 300 -14.80 5.79 0.84
CA SER A 300 -14.81 4.50 0.15
C SER A 300 -13.40 3.92 0.16
N ASN A 301 -13.26 2.67 0.60
CA ASN A 301 -12.03 1.92 0.45
C ASN A 301 -11.76 1.78 -1.06
N PRO A 302 -10.54 2.09 -1.56
CA PRO A 302 -10.25 1.99 -2.99
C PRO A 302 -10.55 0.60 -3.57
N LEU A 303 -10.39 -0.46 -2.77
CA LEU A 303 -10.70 -1.82 -3.21
C LEU A 303 -12.19 -2.07 -3.43
N ASN A 304 -13.09 -1.26 -2.88
CA ASN A 304 -14.53 -1.39 -3.12
C ASN A 304 -14.95 -0.95 -4.53
N VAL A 305 -14.02 -0.37 -5.31
CA VAL A 305 -14.25 0.06 -6.70
C VAL A 305 -13.79 -1.02 -7.69
N LEU A 306 -13.34 -2.18 -7.19
CA LEU A 306 -12.94 -3.28 -8.05
C LEU A 306 -14.11 -3.78 -8.90
N PRO A 307 -13.86 -4.23 -10.13
CA PRO A 307 -14.87 -4.82 -11.00
C PRO A 307 -15.46 -6.11 -10.37
N SER A 308 -16.59 -6.58 -10.91
CA SER A 308 -17.17 -7.89 -10.51
C SER A 308 -16.11 -8.99 -10.63
N SER A 309 -16.08 -9.89 -9.66
CA SER A 309 -15.17 -11.04 -9.62
C SER A 309 -15.33 -11.98 -10.80
N GLU A 310 -16.49 -11.98 -11.49
CA GLU A 310 -16.70 -12.76 -12.72
C GLU A 310 -15.75 -12.36 -13.85
N ARG A 311 -15.20 -11.13 -13.81
CA ARG A 311 -14.33 -10.62 -14.87
C ARG A 311 -12.88 -11.07 -14.76
N TYR A 312 -12.46 -11.56 -13.58
CA TYR A 312 -11.07 -11.92 -13.35
C TYR A 312 -10.90 -12.98 -12.27
N ASN A 313 -9.95 -13.89 -12.49
CA ASN A 313 -9.46 -14.81 -11.48
C ASN A 313 -8.29 -14.16 -10.73
N LEU A 314 -8.27 -14.24 -9.40
CA LEU A 314 -7.20 -13.68 -8.60
C LEU A 314 -6.33 -14.79 -7.99
N GLN A 315 -5.01 -14.67 -8.17
CA GLN A 315 -4.01 -15.46 -7.47
C GLN A 315 -3.11 -14.52 -6.67
N CYS A 316 -2.76 -14.90 -5.45
CA CYS A 316 -1.88 -14.10 -4.60
C CYS A 316 -0.70 -14.96 -4.15
N TYR A 317 0.51 -14.47 -4.41
CA TYR A 317 1.77 -15.04 -3.98
C TYR A 317 2.47 -14.04 -3.05
N GLU A 318 3.07 -14.54 -1.98
CA GLU A 318 3.86 -13.71 -1.07
C GLU A 318 5.22 -14.36 -0.83
N LEU A 319 6.28 -13.62 -1.13
CA LEU A 319 7.66 -14.05 -0.96
C LEU A 319 8.25 -13.34 0.25
N ASP A 320 8.85 -14.07 1.18
CA ASP A 320 9.58 -13.51 2.32
C ASP A 320 10.58 -14.52 2.88
N LEU A 321 11.41 -14.09 3.83
CA LEU A 321 12.37 -14.93 4.52
C LEU A 321 11.69 -16.18 5.12
N PRO A 322 12.34 -17.35 5.10
CA PRO A 322 11.76 -18.61 5.58
C PRO A 322 11.11 -18.49 6.97
N GLU A 323 11.78 -17.81 7.91
CA GLU A 323 11.29 -17.63 9.27
C GLU A 323 10.06 -16.70 9.37
N VAL A 324 9.96 -15.71 8.48
CA VAL A 324 8.81 -14.80 8.40
C VAL A 324 7.62 -15.55 7.83
N VAL A 325 7.83 -16.31 6.75
CA VAL A 325 6.81 -17.16 6.13
C VAL A 325 6.27 -18.20 7.11
N ALA A 326 7.15 -18.94 7.80
CA ALA A 326 6.76 -19.94 8.79
C ALA A 326 5.89 -19.34 9.90
N THR A 327 6.22 -18.13 10.34
CA THR A 327 5.46 -17.43 11.37
C THR A 327 4.13 -16.90 10.84
N LYS A 328 4.11 -16.37 9.62
CA LYS A 328 2.87 -15.94 8.97
C LYS A 328 1.90 -17.11 8.84
N ARG A 329 2.35 -18.28 8.37
CA ARG A 329 1.54 -19.53 8.33
C ARG A 329 0.93 -19.83 9.71
N LYS A 330 1.75 -19.81 10.76
CA LYS A 330 1.28 -20.02 12.14
C LYS A 330 0.25 -18.99 12.60
N LEU A 331 0.44 -17.71 12.29
CA LEU A 331 -0.51 -16.63 12.61
C LEU A 331 -1.84 -16.82 11.86
N ILE A 332 -1.79 -17.21 10.59
CA ILE A 332 -2.97 -17.50 9.79
C ILE A 332 -3.75 -18.66 10.42
N GLU A 333 -3.10 -19.81 10.59
CA GLU A 333 -3.73 -21.04 11.10
C GLU A 333 -4.32 -20.86 12.51
N SER A 334 -3.52 -20.33 13.43
CA SER A 334 -3.89 -20.26 14.85
C SER A 334 -4.81 -19.08 15.18
N ARG A 335 -4.82 -18.02 14.35
CA ARG A 335 -5.58 -16.78 14.63
C ARG A 335 -6.56 -16.44 13.55
N LEU A 336 -6.10 -16.16 12.33
CA LEU A 336 -6.94 -15.64 11.26
C LEU A 336 -8.04 -16.65 10.91
N SER A 337 -7.65 -17.88 10.59
CA SER A 337 -8.55 -18.95 10.17
C SER A 337 -9.51 -19.37 11.29
N ARG A 338 -9.18 -19.16 12.57
CA ARG A 338 -10.10 -19.37 13.68
C ARG A 338 -11.21 -18.30 13.73
N ARG A 339 -10.91 -17.07 13.31
CA ARG A 339 -11.85 -15.94 13.34
C ARG A 339 -12.58 -15.73 12.02
N ARG A 340 -12.08 -16.36 10.96
CA ARG A 340 -12.58 -16.28 9.58
C ARG A 340 -12.58 -17.68 8.99
N PRO A 341 -13.53 -18.54 9.39
CA PRO A 341 -13.53 -19.95 9.03
C PRO A 341 -13.65 -20.21 7.52
N TRP A 342 -14.22 -19.29 6.76
CA TRP A 342 -14.29 -19.39 5.29
C TRP A 342 -12.91 -19.45 4.61
N PHE A 343 -11.83 -18.96 5.25
CA PHE A 343 -10.47 -19.17 4.76
C PHE A 343 -9.95 -20.60 4.98
N LYS A 344 -10.68 -21.44 5.71
CA LYS A 344 -10.37 -22.88 5.87
C LYS A 344 -11.11 -23.76 4.86
N SER A 345 -11.97 -23.20 4.02
CA SER A 345 -12.87 -24.01 3.18
C SER A 345 -12.06 -25.01 2.35
N THR A 346 -12.38 -26.29 2.54
CA THR A 346 -11.68 -27.46 2.00
C THR A 346 -12.22 -27.91 0.64
N THR A 347 -13.26 -27.26 0.09
CA THR A 347 -13.68 -27.56 -1.29
C THR A 347 -12.52 -27.24 -2.23
N THR A 348 -12.07 -28.24 -2.98
CA THR A 348 -10.85 -28.18 -3.81
C THR A 348 -10.79 -26.96 -4.73
N GLU A 349 -11.94 -26.52 -5.24
CA GLU A 349 -12.07 -25.31 -6.07
C GLU A 349 -11.95 -23.99 -5.30
N MET A 350 -12.52 -23.91 -4.08
CA MET A 350 -12.35 -22.70 -3.24
C MET A 350 -11.00 -22.68 -2.53
N ALA A 351 -10.40 -23.85 -2.29
CA ALA A 351 -9.12 -23.98 -1.60
C ALA A 351 -8.00 -23.25 -2.35
N THR A 352 -7.98 -23.33 -3.68
CA THR A 352 -6.98 -22.65 -4.52
C THR A 352 -7.14 -21.12 -4.52
N MET A 353 -8.34 -20.60 -4.29
CA MET A 353 -8.62 -19.15 -4.20
C MET A 353 -8.58 -18.61 -2.77
N SER A 354 -8.72 -19.47 -1.76
CA SER A 354 -9.00 -19.04 -0.38
C SER A 354 -7.80 -18.52 0.41
N ASN A 355 -6.57 -18.84 0.02
CA ASN A 355 -5.38 -18.40 0.75
C ASN A 355 -4.25 -17.96 -0.20
N PRO A 356 -3.48 -16.93 0.19
CA PRO A 356 -2.25 -16.60 -0.51
C PRO A 356 -1.24 -17.75 -0.42
N ILE A 357 -0.51 -17.97 -1.50
CA ILE A 357 0.57 -18.93 -1.58
C ILE A 357 1.82 -18.28 -0.99
N LEU A 358 2.27 -18.78 0.16
CA LEU A 358 3.43 -18.25 0.88
C LEU A 358 4.69 -19.01 0.51
N LEU A 359 5.65 -18.30 -0.11
CA LEU A 359 6.89 -18.83 -0.64
C LEU A 359 8.09 -18.26 0.11
N GLU A 360 9.07 -19.13 0.38
CA GLU A 360 10.26 -18.79 1.14
C GLU A 360 11.34 -18.27 0.20
N ALA A 361 11.77 -17.03 0.39
CA ALA A 361 12.74 -16.34 -0.45
C ALA A 361 13.60 -15.37 0.37
N ASP A 362 14.92 -15.45 0.21
CA ASP A 362 15.81 -14.35 0.56
C ASP A 362 15.96 -13.44 -0.65
N LEU A 363 15.43 -12.22 -0.56
CA LEU A 363 15.47 -11.25 -1.66
C LEU A 363 16.88 -10.70 -1.93
N ASN A 364 17.86 -10.93 -1.05
CA ASN A 364 19.27 -10.69 -1.37
C ASN A 364 19.86 -11.79 -2.26
N ASN A 365 19.24 -12.98 -2.30
CA ASN A 365 19.58 -14.05 -3.21
C ASN A 365 18.77 -13.92 -4.52
N LEU A 366 19.28 -13.09 -5.43
CA LEU A 366 18.62 -12.80 -6.71
C LEU A 366 18.36 -14.05 -7.57
N ASN A 367 19.26 -15.04 -7.54
CA ASN A 367 19.10 -16.27 -8.32
C ASN A 367 17.94 -17.12 -7.79
N GLN A 368 17.87 -17.33 -6.47
CA GLN A 368 16.76 -18.03 -5.85
C GLN A 368 15.43 -17.31 -6.11
N THR A 369 15.43 -15.98 -5.94
CA THR A 369 14.24 -15.15 -6.17
C THR A 369 13.79 -15.22 -7.63
N GLN A 370 14.73 -15.19 -8.57
CA GLN A 370 14.45 -15.37 -10.00
C GLN A 370 13.81 -16.73 -10.28
N SER A 371 14.38 -17.83 -9.78
CA SER A 371 13.84 -19.17 -10.00
C SER A 371 12.43 -19.32 -9.41
N LEU A 372 12.16 -18.72 -8.26
CA LEU A 372 10.81 -18.69 -7.68
C LEU A 372 9.84 -17.87 -8.55
N LEU A 373 10.27 -16.72 -9.07
CA LEU A 373 9.42 -15.92 -9.96
C LEU A 373 9.13 -16.68 -11.27
N GLU A 374 10.14 -17.30 -11.88
CA GLU A 374 9.98 -18.16 -13.06
C GLU A 374 9.02 -19.32 -12.79
N HIS A 375 9.10 -19.93 -11.61
CA HIS A 375 8.18 -20.98 -11.18
C HIS A 375 6.73 -20.46 -11.07
N ILE A 376 6.52 -19.33 -10.39
CA ILE A 376 5.19 -18.69 -10.26
C ILE A 376 4.57 -18.43 -11.63
N LEU A 377 5.37 -17.89 -12.56
CA LEU A 377 4.88 -17.57 -13.90
C LEU A 377 4.53 -18.84 -14.70
N SER A 378 5.31 -19.90 -14.55
CA SER A 378 5.12 -21.20 -15.20
C SER A 378 3.96 -22.02 -14.61
N CYS A 379 3.53 -21.73 -13.37
CA CYS A 379 2.36 -22.32 -12.75
C CYS A 379 1.07 -21.78 -13.39
N ASN A 380 0.75 -22.23 -14.59
CA ASN A 380 -0.59 -22.09 -15.14
C ASN A 380 -1.53 -22.95 -14.29
N SER A 381 -2.68 -22.38 -13.90
CA SER A 381 -3.68 -22.99 -13.01
C SER A 381 -3.88 -24.46 -13.42
N THR A 382 -3.36 -25.36 -12.59
CA THR A 382 -3.23 -26.80 -12.86
C THR A 382 -4.57 -27.54 -12.93
N GLY A 383 -5.69 -26.82 -13.00
CA GLY A 383 -7.04 -27.36 -12.82
C GLY A 383 -7.77 -27.72 -14.10
N ASN A 384 -7.66 -26.94 -15.18
CA ASN A 384 -8.48 -27.17 -16.38
C ASN A 384 -7.72 -26.86 -17.66
N LYS A 385 -7.58 -27.86 -18.54
CA LYS A 385 -7.00 -27.68 -19.89
C LYS A 385 -7.78 -26.66 -20.72
N ASP A 386 -9.06 -26.47 -20.42
CA ASP A 386 -9.95 -25.54 -21.12
C ASP A 386 -9.75 -24.07 -20.71
N GLU A 387 -9.10 -23.80 -19.56
CA GLU A 387 -8.74 -22.43 -19.11
C GLU A 387 -7.40 -21.94 -19.64
N SER A 388 -6.69 -22.75 -20.43
CA SER A 388 -5.32 -22.48 -20.87
C SER A 388 -5.13 -21.23 -21.75
N ASN A 389 -6.22 -20.62 -22.22
CA ASN A 389 -6.18 -19.45 -23.10
C ASN A 389 -6.50 -18.11 -22.41
N SER A 390 -6.83 -18.09 -21.12
CA SER A 390 -7.12 -16.83 -20.44
C SER A 390 -5.86 -15.96 -20.30
N PRO A 391 -5.90 -14.68 -20.72
CA PRO A 391 -4.76 -13.79 -20.59
C PRO A 391 -4.38 -13.64 -19.13
N THR A 392 -3.08 -13.70 -18.85
CA THR A 392 -2.54 -13.55 -17.49
C THR A 392 -1.77 -12.25 -17.34
N VAL A 393 -2.11 -11.48 -16.31
CA VAL A 393 -1.46 -10.22 -15.94
C VAL A 393 -0.82 -10.34 -14.56
N ASN A 394 0.44 -9.92 -14.44
CA ASN A 394 1.18 -9.97 -13.19
C ASN A 394 1.32 -8.57 -12.59
N ILE A 395 1.09 -8.44 -11.29
CA ILE A 395 1.29 -7.23 -10.50
C ILE A 395 2.31 -7.54 -9.41
N ILE A 396 3.53 -7.01 -9.54
CA ILE A 396 4.58 -7.16 -8.52
C ILE A 396 4.47 -6.00 -7.53
N LEU A 397 4.54 -6.29 -6.23
CA LEU A 397 4.39 -5.29 -5.17
C LEU A 397 5.55 -5.31 -4.17
N PHE A 398 6.13 -4.15 -3.88
CA PHE A 398 7.15 -3.95 -2.84
C PHE A 398 6.67 -2.94 -1.77
N GLU A 399 6.63 -3.32 -0.49
CA GLU A 399 6.24 -2.39 0.59
C GLU A 399 7.24 -2.40 1.76
N GLY A 400 8.20 -1.46 1.72
CA GLY A 400 9.13 -1.27 2.84
C GLY A 400 10.08 -2.44 3.08
N VAL A 401 10.48 -3.13 2.01
CA VAL A 401 11.44 -4.22 1.99
C VAL A 401 12.79 -3.78 1.40
N MET A 402 12.80 -2.97 0.34
CA MET A 402 14.03 -2.55 -0.34
C MET A 402 14.95 -1.72 0.55
N ILE A 403 14.39 -1.01 1.55
CA ILE A 403 15.16 -0.34 2.61
C ILE A 403 16.07 -1.28 3.44
N TYR A 404 15.83 -2.58 3.42
CA TYR A 404 16.55 -3.58 4.21
C TYR A 404 17.44 -4.50 3.37
N LEU A 405 17.43 -4.35 2.04
CA LEU A 405 18.25 -5.15 1.15
C LEU A 405 19.66 -4.55 1.02
N ASP A 406 20.61 -5.39 0.61
CA ASP A 406 21.98 -4.97 0.37
C ASP A 406 22.05 -3.92 -0.74
N LYS A 407 23.08 -3.07 -0.68
CA LYS A 407 23.29 -2.00 -1.66
C LYS A 407 23.35 -2.58 -3.07
N GLY A 408 22.51 -2.06 -3.97
CA GLY A 408 22.42 -2.51 -5.36
C GLY A 408 21.38 -3.61 -5.61
N VAL A 409 20.99 -4.36 -4.58
CA VAL A 409 19.96 -5.40 -4.70
C VAL A 409 18.60 -4.82 -5.14
N PRO A 410 18.08 -3.68 -4.62
CA PRO A 410 16.82 -3.13 -5.10
C PRO A 410 16.78 -2.87 -6.61
N HIS A 411 17.87 -2.33 -7.18
CA HIS A 411 17.98 -2.08 -8.62
C HIS A 411 17.97 -3.39 -9.42
N ALA A 412 18.84 -4.32 -9.03
CA ALA A 412 18.95 -5.61 -9.70
C ALA A 412 17.66 -6.45 -9.58
N LEU A 413 16.91 -6.30 -8.49
CA LEU A 413 15.62 -6.96 -8.28
C LEU A 413 14.55 -6.41 -9.22
N LEU A 414 14.49 -5.09 -9.42
CA LEU A 414 13.60 -4.44 -10.40
C LEU A 414 13.92 -4.87 -11.83
N GLU A 415 15.21 -4.87 -12.19
CA GLU A 415 15.70 -5.32 -13.49
C GLU A 415 15.36 -6.79 -13.74
N MET A 416 15.67 -7.67 -12.77
CA MET A 416 15.39 -9.11 -12.85
C MET A 416 13.89 -9.38 -13.03
N CYS A 417 13.02 -8.70 -12.26
CA CYS A 417 11.58 -8.84 -12.40
C CYS A 417 11.11 -8.48 -13.83
N SER A 418 11.60 -7.36 -14.38
CA SER A 418 11.24 -6.92 -15.74
C SER A 418 11.68 -7.95 -16.79
N ARG A 419 12.89 -8.49 -16.66
CA ARG A 419 13.49 -9.44 -17.60
C ARG A 419 12.72 -10.76 -17.60
N VAL A 420 12.45 -11.32 -16.41
CA VAL A 420 11.74 -12.59 -16.26
C VAL A 420 10.32 -12.49 -16.84
N LEU A 421 9.60 -11.40 -16.56
CA LEU A 421 8.27 -11.16 -17.12
C LEU A 421 8.29 -11.02 -18.66
N LYS A 422 9.28 -10.31 -19.22
CA LYS A 422 9.46 -10.19 -20.67
C LYS A 422 9.74 -11.55 -21.33
N GLN A 423 10.65 -12.33 -20.76
CA GLN A 423 10.98 -13.67 -21.25
C GLN A 423 9.75 -14.58 -21.24
N HIS A 424 8.99 -14.57 -20.15
CA HIS A 424 7.75 -15.34 -20.05
C HIS A 424 6.70 -14.90 -21.09
N HIS A 425 6.55 -13.60 -21.30
CA HIS A 425 5.63 -13.08 -22.32
C HIS A 425 6.04 -13.52 -23.73
N SER A 426 7.32 -13.38 -24.10
CA SER A 426 7.85 -13.82 -25.40
C SER A 426 7.61 -15.30 -25.67
N ASN A 427 7.73 -16.15 -24.65
CA ASN A 427 7.50 -17.59 -24.80
C ASN A 427 6.00 -17.92 -25.01
N THR A 428 5.10 -17.09 -24.49
CA THR A 428 3.64 -17.31 -24.56
C THR A 428 3.02 -16.74 -25.84
N THR A 429 3.55 -15.63 -26.37
CA THR A 429 2.94 -14.88 -27.48
C THR A 429 3.18 -15.50 -28.85
N THR A 430 4.04 -16.52 -28.99
CA THR A 430 4.36 -17.16 -30.28
C THR A 430 3.16 -17.75 -31.05
N THR A 431 1.95 -17.74 -30.47
CA THR A 431 0.74 -18.36 -31.03
C THR A 431 -0.42 -17.39 -31.28
N ILE A 432 -0.34 -16.10 -30.89
CA ILE A 432 -1.47 -15.16 -30.99
C ILE A 432 -1.06 -13.96 -31.85
N ASN A 433 -1.90 -13.65 -32.86
CA ASN A 433 -1.66 -12.65 -33.89
C ASN A 433 -1.23 -11.27 -33.35
N ASN A 434 -0.41 -10.58 -34.16
CA ASN A 434 0.31 -9.32 -33.92
C ASN A 434 -0.54 -8.06 -33.62
N ASP A 435 -1.67 -8.16 -32.92
CA ASP A 435 -2.59 -7.02 -32.72
C ASP A 435 -2.07 -5.91 -31.77
N GLY A 436 -0.75 -5.87 -31.51
CA GLY A 436 -0.06 -4.73 -30.89
C GLY A 436 -0.45 -4.43 -29.44
N ASN A 437 -1.43 -5.13 -28.89
CA ASN A 437 -1.93 -4.94 -27.54
C ASN A 437 -1.11 -5.83 -26.58
N GLY A 438 0.14 -5.44 -26.35
CA GLY A 438 1.09 -6.18 -25.51
C GLY A 438 0.54 -6.45 -24.11
N SER A 439 0.84 -7.63 -23.55
CA SER A 439 0.45 -7.95 -22.17
C SER A 439 1.13 -6.97 -21.21
N CYS A 440 0.32 -6.12 -20.55
CA CYS A 440 0.82 -5.18 -19.57
C CYS A 440 1.05 -5.90 -18.24
N ASN A 441 2.29 -6.02 -17.81
CA ASN A 441 2.63 -6.38 -16.43
C ASN A 441 2.89 -5.11 -15.63
N TYR A 442 2.67 -5.15 -14.32
CA TYR A 442 2.70 -3.95 -13.48
C TYR A 442 3.62 -4.12 -12.27
N LEU A 443 4.17 -3.01 -11.83
CA LEU A 443 4.96 -2.87 -10.62
C LEU A 443 4.31 -1.82 -9.72
N CYS A 444 4.10 -2.12 -8.45
CA CYS A 444 3.70 -1.18 -7.41
C CYS A 444 4.77 -1.15 -6.31
N PHE A 445 5.10 0.02 -5.79
CA PHE A 445 6.05 0.10 -4.69
C PHE A 445 5.74 1.24 -3.71
N ALA A 446 6.09 1.04 -2.43
CA ALA A 446 6.09 2.04 -1.38
C ALA A 446 7.32 1.86 -0.48
N ASP A 447 8.48 2.25 -0.99
CA ASP A 447 9.79 1.87 -0.46
C ASP A 447 10.84 2.99 -0.53
N ARG A 448 12.11 2.65 -0.34
CA ARG A 448 13.26 3.50 -0.62
C ARG A 448 14.03 2.94 -1.79
N LEU A 449 14.31 3.83 -2.72
CA LEU A 449 15.23 3.59 -3.83
C LEU A 449 16.44 4.48 -3.58
N ASP A 450 17.60 3.88 -3.36
CA ASP A 450 18.79 4.64 -2.95
C ASP A 450 19.32 5.57 -4.03
N ASN A 451 19.09 5.24 -5.31
CA ASN A 451 19.48 6.03 -6.47
C ASN A 451 18.62 7.30 -6.67
N ILE A 452 17.53 7.45 -5.89
CA ILE A 452 16.61 8.58 -6.00
C ILE A 452 16.71 9.41 -4.70
N PRO A 453 17.67 10.36 -4.61
CA PRO A 453 17.72 11.29 -3.51
C PRO A 453 16.54 12.26 -3.57
N GLY A 454 16.00 12.64 -2.42
CA GLY A 454 15.10 13.79 -2.34
C GLY A 454 13.75 13.65 -3.05
N GLY A 455 13.32 12.45 -3.45
CA GLY A 455 12.02 12.18 -4.06
C GLY A 455 11.86 12.61 -5.52
N ASP A 456 12.98 12.89 -6.21
CA ASP A 456 13.02 13.45 -7.58
C ASP A 456 12.33 12.53 -8.60
N VAL A 457 11.31 13.04 -9.27
CA VAL A 457 10.49 12.29 -10.24
C VAL A 457 11.24 11.98 -11.54
N GLU A 458 12.17 12.82 -11.97
CA GLU A 458 12.93 12.59 -13.20
C GLU A 458 14.01 11.52 -12.98
N LEU A 459 14.65 11.53 -11.81
CA LEU A 459 15.52 10.43 -11.39
C LEU A 459 14.73 9.13 -11.21
N ALA A 460 13.49 9.20 -10.71
CA ALA A 460 12.62 8.05 -10.62
C ALA A 460 12.26 7.47 -11.99
N LYS A 461 11.89 8.32 -12.95
CA LYS A 461 11.65 7.90 -14.34
C LYS A 461 12.89 7.27 -14.96
N ALA A 462 14.07 7.86 -14.74
CA ALA A 462 15.34 7.33 -15.25
C ALA A 462 15.66 5.95 -14.64
N GLU A 463 15.50 5.79 -13.33
CA GLU A 463 15.71 4.52 -12.62
C GLU A 463 14.74 3.44 -13.12
N MET A 464 13.44 3.74 -13.19
CA MET A 464 12.44 2.79 -13.71
C MET A 464 12.76 2.41 -15.16
N LYS A 465 13.07 3.39 -16.01
CA LYS A 465 13.42 3.15 -17.42
C LYS A 465 14.65 2.26 -17.55
N SER A 466 15.69 2.49 -16.73
CA SER A 466 16.91 1.68 -16.74
C SER A 466 16.67 0.22 -16.33
N THR A 467 15.63 -0.03 -15.54
CA THR A 467 15.23 -1.37 -15.09
C THR A 467 14.09 -1.96 -15.92
N GLY A 468 13.79 -1.38 -17.09
CA GLY A 468 12.80 -1.89 -18.04
C GLY A 468 11.35 -1.49 -17.78
N TRP A 469 11.10 -0.65 -16.77
CA TRP A 469 9.78 -0.18 -16.36
C TRP A 469 9.49 1.23 -16.87
N VAL A 470 8.23 1.56 -17.10
CA VAL A 470 7.80 2.94 -17.39
C VAL A 470 6.96 3.46 -16.23
N LEU A 471 7.45 4.51 -15.57
CA LEU A 471 6.79 5.08 -14.40
C LEU A 471 5.49 5.79 -14.82
N GLN A 472 4.37 5.40 -14.22
CA GLN A 472 3.04 5.93 -14.52
C GLN A 472 2.58 6.95 -13.48
N ASP A 473 2.79 6.64 -12.20
CA ASP A 473 2.49 7.54 -11.10
C ASP A 473 3.61 7.55 -10.07
N TRP A 474 3.75 8.67 -9.38
CA TRP A 474 4.81 8.90 -8.40
C TRP A 474 4.34 9.84 -7.29
N LEU A 475 4.53 9.39 -6.05
CA LEU A 475 4.28 10.15 -4.86
C LEU A 475 5.43 9.97 -3.88
N SER A 476 6.12 11.06 -3.56
CA SER A 476 7.17 11.04 -2.55
C SER A 476 6.63 11.55 -1.21
N LYS A 477 7.15 11.01 -0.11
CA LYS A 477 6.79 11.42 1.25
C LYS A 477 8.00 11.32 2.18
N PRO A 478 7.96 11.93 3.37
CA PRO A 478 9.10 11.93 4.24
C PRO A 478 9.17 10.62 5.06
N GLY A 479 10.37 10.10 5.31
CA GLY A 479 10.59 8.87 6.08
C GLY A 479 11.61 7.94 5.45
N LEU A 480 11.70 6.70 5.96
CA LEU A 480 12.59 5.69 5.40
C LEU A 480 12.07 5.19 4.05
N ALA A 481 10.86 4.64 4.02
CA ALA A 481 10.10 4.34 2.80
C ALA A 481 9.43 5.63 2.30
N ARG A 482 10.15 6.34 1.42
CA ARG A 482 9.85 7.71 0.99
C ARG A 482 9.34 7.80 -0.45
N HIS A 483 9.43 6.73 -1.22
CA HIS A 483 9.01 6.69 -2.62
C HIS A 483 7.80 5.77 -2.75
N MET A 484 6.76 6.26 -3.40
CA MET A 484 5.59 5.46 -3.75
C MET A 484 5.35 5.66 -5.24
N GLY A 485 5.07 4.59 -5.95
CA GLY A 485 4.88 4.65 -7.39
C GLY A 485 4.23 3.39 -7.93
N TYR A 486 3.72 3.48 -9.16
CA TYR A 486 3.48 2.31 -9.97
C TYR A 486 3.97 2.52 -11.40
N ALA A 487 4.32 1.41 -12.05
CA ALA A 487 4.92 1.40 -13.37
C ALA A 487 4.35 0.25 -14.22
N ASP A 488 4.30 0.44 -15.54
CA ASP A 488 3.99 -0.58 -16.53
C ASP A 488 5.27 -1.18 -17.13
N LEU A 489 5.22 -2.46 -17.45
CA LEU A 489 6.25 -3.14 -18.22
C LEU A 489 5.91 -2.98 -19.71
N ARG A 490 6.78 -2.29 -20.45
CA ARG A 490 6.68 -2.14 -21.91
C ARG A 490 7.58 -3.09 -22.67
#